data_AF-A0A3R5WKL0-F1
#
_entry.id   AF-A0A3R5WKL0-F1
#
_cell.length_a   1.000
_cell.length_b   1.000
_cell.length_c   1.000
_cell.angle_alpha   90.00
_cell.angle_beta   90.00
_cell.angle_gamma   90.00
#
_symmetry.space_group_name_H-M   'P 1'
#
loop_
_entity.id
_entity.type
_entity.pdbx_description
1 polymer ?
#
loop_
_entity_poly.entity_id
_entity_poly.type
_entity_poly.pdbx_seq_one_letter_code
_entity_poly.pdbx_strand_id
1 'polypeptide(L)' 'MDFEAFVRSMNELHKQYKEVQRAGKLHTQADELAVCHDFQRKHHVNDGTAISIARGYLSIQDALKLWDKANGTGVDNE' A
#
# COMPACT_ATOMS: atom_id res chain seq x y z
N MET A 1 -2.54 13.74 7.01
CA MET A 1 -1.32 12.90 7.15
C MET A 1 -0.24 13.49 6.25
N ASP A 2 1.03 13.52 6.67
CA ASP A 2 2.12 14.01 5.80
C ASP A 2 2.42 13.04 4.63
N PHE A 3 2.66 13.55 3.43
CA PHE A 3 2.92 12.73 2.23
C PHE A 3 4.21 11.92 2.34
N GLU A 4 5.26 12.48 2.96
CA GLU A 4 6.52 11.77 3.19
C GLU A 4 6.30 10.57 4.13
N ALA A 5 5.47 10.74 5.16
CA ALA A 5 5.09 9.65 6.06
C ALA A 5 4.33 8.53 5.33
N PHE A 6 3.46 8.88 4.37
CA PHE A 6 2.75 7.91 3.53
C PHE A 6 3.73 7.11 2.65
N VAL A 7 4.64 7.79 1.95
CA VAL A 7 5.66 7.15 1.11
C VAL A 7 6.59 6.25 1.93
N ARG A 8 6.98 6.68 3.14
CA ARG A 8 7.75 5.83 4.07
C ARG A 8 6.99 4.55 4.43
N SER A 9 5.70 4.64 4.76
CA SER A 9 4.88 3.44 5.04
C SER A 9 4.71 2.54 3.81
N MET A 10 4.64 3.06 2.59
CA MET A 10 4.64 2.25 1.36
C MET A 10 5.95 1.48 1.19
N ASN A 11 7.09 2.14 1.40
CA ASN A 11 8.41 1.52 1.30
C ASN A 11 8.62 0.44 2.36
N GLU A 12 8.15 0.67 3.59
CA GLU A 12 8.16 -0.34 4.65
C GLU A 12 7.31 -1.56 4.30
N LEU A 13 6.09 -1.34 3.81
CA LEU A 13 5.21 -2.42 3.36
C LEU A 13 5.87 -3.24 2.24
N HIS A 14 6.46 -2.56 1.24
CA HIS A 14 7.17 -3.22 0.16
C HIS A 14 8.34 -4.08 0.67
N LYS A 15 9.12 -3.55 1.62
CA LYS A 15 10.24 -4.29 2.22
C LYS A 15 9.75 -5.53 2.97
N GLN A 16 8.75 -5.39 3.84
CA GLN A 16 8.17 -6.50 4.61
C GLN A 16 7.63 -7.58 3.67
N TYR A 17 6.89 -7.17 2.63
CA TYR A 17 6.37 -8.08 1.62
C TYR A 17 7.49 -8.85 0.91
N LYS A 18 8.58 -8.20 0.52
CA LYS A 18 9.75 -8.86 -0.09
C LYS A 18 10.43 -9.84 0.88
N GLU A 19 10.50 -9.54 2.16
CA GLU A 19 11.06 -10.43 3.18
C GLU A 19 10.22 -11.70 3.34
N VAL A 20 8.89 -11.55 3.44
CA VAL A 20 7.95 -12.69 3.54
C VAL A 20 7.94 -13.50 2.24
N GLN A 21 8.02 -12.83 1.08
CA GLN A 21 8.17 -13.48 -0.22
C GLN A 21 9.45 -14.32 -0.31
N ARG A 22 10.60 -13.75 0.10
CA ARG A 22 11.90 -14.45 0.11
C ARG A 22 11.92 -15.63 1.09
N ALA A 23 11.19 -15.52 2.20
CA ALA A 23 10.99 -16.63 3.14
C ALA A 23 10.08 -17.73 2.58
N GLY A 24 9.50 -17.55 1.39
CA GLY A 24 8.61 -18.53 0.76
C GLY A 24 7.28 -18.67 1.49
N LYS A 25 6.80 -17.63 2.16
CA LYS A 25 5.57 -17.65 2.98
C LYS A 25 4.34 -17.07 2.28
N LEU A 26 4.49 -16.60 1.04
CA LEU A 26 3.39 -16.06 0.24
C LEU A 26 2.96 -17.11 -0.78
N HIS A 27 1.89 -17.84 -0.49
CA HIS A 27 1.34 -18.88 -1.39
C HIS A 27 -0.06 -18.51 -1.91
N THR A 28 -0.78 -17.71 -1.16
CA THR A 28 -2.16 -17.32 -1.43
C THR A 28 -2.34 -15.82 -1.32
N GLN A 29 -3.41 -15.32 -1.93
CA GLN A 29 -3.81 -13.92 -1.78
C GLN A 29 -4.11 -13.56 -0.31
N ALA A 30 -4.57 -14.52 0.50
CA ALA A 30 -4.81 -14.30 1.92
C ALA A 30 -3.50 -14.04 2.68
N ASP A 31 -2.41 -14.71 2.32
CA ASP A 31 -1.08 -14.46 2.90
C ASP A 31 -0.58 -13.06 2.56
N GLU A 32 -0.82 -12.61 1.33
CA GLU A 32 -0.48 -11.25 0.90
C GLU A 32 -1.29 -10.20 1.67
N LEU A 33 -2.59 -10.44 1.85
CA LEU A 33 -3.47 -9.55 2.63
C LEU A 33 -3.07 -9.49 4.10
N ALA A 34 -2.64 -10.62 4.69
CA ALA A 34 -2.16 -10.64 6.06
C ALA A 34 -0.95 -9.70 6.28
N VAL A 35 -0.04 -9.62 5.30
CA VAL A 35 1.09 -8.68 5.33
C VAL A 35 0.62 -7.23 5.12
N CYS A 36 -0.40 -7.03 4.29
CA CYS A 36 -0.91 -5.70 3.96
C CYS A 36 -1.93 -5.14 4.97
N HIS A 37 -2.43 -5.95 5.88
CA HIS A 37 -3.58 -5.64 6.74
C HIS A 37 -3.37 -4.37 7.58
N ASP A 38 -2.20 -4.20 8.17
CA ASP A 38 -1.90 -3.02 9.00
C ASP A 38 -1.83 -1.74 8.17
N PHE A 39 -1.26 -1.81 6.96
CA PHE A 39 -1.24 -0.70 6.02
C PHE A 39 -2.65 -0.34 5.55
N GLN A 40 -3.45 -1.35 5.22
CA GLN A 40 -4.84 -1.19 4.80
C GLN A 40 -5.65 -0.45 5.86
N ARG A 41 -5.56 -0.88 7.12
CA ARG A 41 -6.28 -0.28 8.23
C ARG A 41 -5.82 1.15 8.52
N LYS A 42 -4.52 1.42 8.43
CA LYS A 42 -3.92 2.73 8.70
C LYS A 42 -4.23 3.76 7.62
N HIS A 43 -4.33 3.35 6.36
CA HIS A 43 -4.48 4.24 5.21
C HIS A 43 -5.83 4.14 4.51
N HIS A 44 -6.76 3.32 5.04
CA HIS A 44 -8.12 3.13 4.50
C HIS A 44 -8.15 2.81 2.99
N VAL A 45 -7.15 2.06 2.51
CA VAL A 45 -7.09 1.59 1.13
C VAL A 45 -7.81 0.25 0.98
N ASN A 46 -8.16 -0.14 -0.25
CA ASN A 46 -8.71 -1.47 -0.51
C ASN A 46 -7.60 -2.54 -0.64
N ASP A 47 -7.99 -3.80 -0.54
CA ASP A 47 -7.17 -5.00 -0.64
C ASP A 47 -6.25 -5.00 -1.88
N GLY A 48 -6.82 -4.75 -3.06
CA GLY A 48 -6.08 -4.77 -4.32
C GLY A 48 -5.01 -3.68 -4.40
N THR A 49 -5.32 -2.48 -3.89
CA THR A 49 -4.39 -1.38 -3.77
C THR A 49 -3.25 -1.74 -2.81
N ALA A 50 -3.57 -2.25 -1.62
CA ALA A 50 -2.56 -2.59 -0.62
C ALA A 50 -1.59 -3.67 -1.13
N ILE A 51 -2.11 -4.73 -1.78
CA ILE A 51 -1.29 -5.75 -2.42
C ILE A 51 -0.42 -5.16 -3.54
N SER A 52 -0.99 -4.28 -4.38
CA SER A 52 -0.25 -3.68 -5.48
C SER A 52 0.91 -2.79 -4.99
N ILE A 53 0.72 -2.08 -3.87
CA ILE A 53 1.77 -1.32 -3.19
C ILE A 53 2.84 -2.27 -2.67
N ALA A 54 2.43 -3.32 -1.97
CA ALA A 54 3.34 -4.31 -1.39
C ALA A 54 4.20 -5.00 -2.46
N ARG A 55 3.62 -5.32 -3.62
CA ARG A 55 4.34 -5.87 -4.78
C ARG A 55 5.28 -4.87 -5.46
N GLY A 56 5.09 -3.57 -5.23
CA GLY A 56 5.87 -2.49 -5.82
C GLY A 56 5.39 -2.08 -7.22
N TYR A 57 4.12 -2.32 -7.54
CA TYR A 57 3.54 -1.97 -8.84
C TYR A 57 3.07 -0.51 -8.94
N LEU A 58 3.07 0.23 -7.82
CA LEU A 58 2.68 1.64 -7.82
C LEU A 58 3.89 2.55 -7.93
N SER A 59 3.79 3.51 -8.85
CA SER A 59 4.73 4.60 -8.98
C SER A 59 4.47 5.69 -7.92
N ILE A 60 5.41 6.63 -7.78
CA ILE A 60 5.22 7.83 -6.93
C ILE A 60 4.00 8.65 -7.37
N GLN A 61 3.64 8.65 -8.66
CA GLN A 61 2.44 9.34 -9.15
C GLN A 61 1.15 8.64 -8.68
N ASP A 62 1.16 7.31 -8.61
CA ASP A 62 0.03 6.57 -8.07
C ASP A 62 -0.05 6.73 -6.54
N ALA A 63 1.10 6.83 -5.87
CA ALA A 63 1.18 7.15 -4.45
C ALA A 63 0.55 8.52 -4.12
N LEU A 64 0.79 9.53 -4.96
CA LEU A 64 0.18 10.86 -4.82
C LEU A 64 -1.35 10.81 -4.96
N LYS A 65 -1.86 10.12 -5.99
CA LYS A 65 -3.32 9.94 -6.18
C LYS A 65 -3.97 9.18 -5.03
N LEU A 66 -3.29 8.17 -4.50
CA LEU A 66 -3.78 7.43 -3.35
C LEU A 66 -3.76 8.24 -2.07
N TRP A 67 -2.71 9.02 -1.83
CA TRP A 67 -2.63 9.91 -0.68
C TRP A 67 -3.71 10.98 -0.73
N ASP A 68 -3.97 11.56 -1.91
CA ASP A 68 -5.04 12.52 -2.13
C ASP A 68 -6.42 11.92 -1.83
N LYS A 69 -6.69 10.71 -2.33
CA LYS A 69 -7.91 9.95 -2.02
C LYS A 69 -8.03 9.58 -0.54
N ALA A 70 -6.92 9.21 0.12
CA ALA A 70 -6.90 8.82 1.53
C ALA A 70 -7.06 10.01 2.50
N ASN A 71 -6.71 11.23 2.08
CA ASN A 71 -6.90 12.44 2.88
C ASN A 71 -8.17 13.23 2.49
N GLY A 72 -8.96 12.75 1.53
CA GLY A 72 -10.21 13.41 1.11
C GLY A 72 -9.99 14.77 0.44
N THR A 73 -8.81 15.03 -0.11
CA THR A 73 -8.51 16.26 -0.87
C THR A 73 -8.82 16.12 -2.36
N GLY A 74 -9.33 14.95 -2.76
CA GLY A 74 -9.83 14.70 -4.10
C GLY A 74 -10.93 15.68 -4.46
N VAL A 75 -10.52 16.75 -5.14
CA VAL A 75 -11.41 17.49 -6.03
C VAL A 75 -11.86 16.47 -7.07
N ASP A 76 -13.10 16.03 -6.97
CA ASP A 76 -13.84 15.44 -8.07
C ASP A 76 -13.82 16.46 -9.22
N ASN A 77 -12.81 16.38 -10.08
CA ASN A 77 -12.88 16.97 -11.41
C ASN A 77 -13.68 15.98 -12.26
N GLU A 78 -15.00 16.09 -12.15
CA GLU A 78 -15.94 15.65 -13.18
C GLU A 78 -15.75 16.50 -14.44
#